data_AF-A0A1E2WKG1-F1
#
_entry.id   AF-A0A1E2WKG1-F1
#
_cell.length_a   1.000
_cell.length_b   1.000
_cell.length_c   1.000
_cell.angle_alpha   90.00
_cell.angle_beta   90.00
_cell.angle_gamma   90.00
#
_symmetry.space_group_name_H-M   'P 1'
#
loop_
_entity.id
_entity.type
_entity.pdbx_description
1 polymer ?
#
loop_
_entity_poly.entity_id
_entity_poly.type
_entity_poly.pdbx_seq_one_letter_code
_entity_poly.pdbx_strand_id
1 'polypeptide(L)'
;MIGQRQCFKGLLNERRVFPTPWHWCVHGLGIGQEATGFDPEKSDQLLKISLALSRKNNTSYNTFAHHLLNGILARCEAVSFNSYLAQERSHDEFKSAIDQLPTEPWQYARACALLTESLVKVGQLEPYRHLVHWHLERALEQVAKLDLSSDKLRYEQLQLFANLLLAVGQAEFTNLLVLQQENGDTYTAKALQLATTISDIFYRGRGSAIIFSVLAIIGCRDQVCTGEQNHLQTLLDIFDSEMSNSLRRSSDGVHEGSDYYLFPLSLILNAIAVLDCPDYLTYKRDWVEQAVSLYHTLSPASQASQITFFIYALDNLGVLDVYVPDIVIFFHQCMEGYIQSTDGFRVDAYLRCTYLIHLACQLGCSDILHSSILSIFSNSAAEIFGSEHYLESTYGSSYMVAAYALSAFDRIGKLDMLFSPELRLPDAIARFQDNPESTAINSPKTVFALIEAGLRMRPIGFCDTPLFQKVHINK
;
A
#
# COMPACT_ATOMS: atom_id res chain seq x y z
N MET A 1 -4.09 23.32 -27.78
CA MET A 1 -3.88 24.03 -26.50
C MET A 1 -3.87 22.96 -25.42
N ILE A 2 -2.68 22.51 -25.03
CA ILE A 2 -2.47 21.46 -24.02
C ILE A 2 -2.61 22.13 -22.65
N GLY A 3 -3.52 21.60 -21.83
CA GLY A 3 -3.87 22.13 -20.52
C GLY A 3 -2.66 22.24 -19.59
N GLN A 4 -2.53 23.38 -18.94
CA GLN A 4 -1.45 23.70 -18.02
C GLN A 4 -1.47 22.82 -16.76
N ARG A 5 -0.35 22.12 -16.51
CA ARG A 5 0.41 22.05 -15.24
C ARG A 5 -0.39 21.93 -13.92
N GLN A 6 -1.22 20.90 -13.78
CA GLN A 6 -1.94 20.61 -12.51
C GLN A 6 -1.79 19.18 -11.98
N CYS A 7 -1.06 18.26 -12.63
CA CYS A 7 -1.13 16.82 -12.33
C CYS A 7 -0.79 16.42 -10.88
N PHE A 8 0.06 17.16 -10.16
CA PHE A 8 0.41 16.84 -8.75
C PHE A 8 0.11 17.98 -7.75
N LYS A 9 -0.38 19.13 -8.23
CA LYS A 9 -0.74 20.28 -7.38
C LYS A 9 -2.07 20.01 -6.70
N GLY A 10 -2.07 19.89 -5.38
CA GLY A 10 -3.27 19.63 -4.58
C GLY A 10 -3.50 18.15 -4.24
N LEU A 11 -2.54 17.26 -4.54
CA LEU A 11 -2.56 15.92 -3.98
C LEU A 11 -2.51 15.95 -2.46
N LEU A 12 -3.27 15.05 -1.85
CA LEU A 12 -3.22 14.76 -0.42
C LEU A 12 -1.82 14.30 -0.01
N ASN A 13 -1.38 14.73 1.17
CA ASN A 13 -0.05 14.36 1.69
C ASN A 13 0.04 12.86 1.93
N GLU A 14 -1.05 12.22 2.38
CA GLU A 14 -1.10 10.76 2.52
C GLU A 14 -0.79 10.05 1.19
N ARG A 15 -1.34 10.56 0.09
CA ARG A 15 -1.09 10.02 -1.25
C ARG A 15 0.33 10.26 -1.72
N ARG A 16 0.96 11.38 -1.33
CA ARG A 16 2.37 11.63 -1.62
C ARG A 16 3.28 10.64 -0.90
N VAL A 17 2.96 10.29 0.34
CA VAL A 17 3.75 9.34 1.13
C VAL A 17 3.56 7.91 0.64
N PHE A 18 2.31 7.49 0.38
CA PHE A 18 1.97 6.12 0.03
C PHE A 18 1.26 6.05 -1.34
N PRO A 19 1.95 6.32 -2.46
CA PRO A 19 1.29 6.62 -3.73
C PRO A 19 0.80 5.43 -4.55
N THR A 20 1.11 4.20 -4.14
CA THR A 20 0.97 3.03 -5.03
C THR A 20 0.11 1.92 -4.45
N PRO A 21 -0.55 1.12 -5.33
CA PRO A 21 -1.34 -0.05 -4.91
C PRO A 21 -0.54 -1.07 -4.11
N TRP A 22 0.77 -1.11 -4.23
CA TRP A 22 1.57 -1.96 -3.36
C TRP A 22 1.52 -1.52 -1.89
N HIS A 23 1.42 -0.22 -1.58
CA HIS A 23 1.28 0.22 -0.18
C HIS A 23 -0.05 -0.26 0.42
N TRP A 24 -1.19 0.06 -0.20
CA TRP A 24 -2.50 -0.26 0.38
C TRP A 24 -2.96 -1.69 0.08
N CYS A 25 -2.75 -2.26 -1.11
CA CYS A 25 -3.19 -3.63 -1.41
C CYS A 25 -2.28 -4.70 -0.79
N VAL A 26 -0.96 -4.47 -0.69
CA VAL A 26 -0.04 -5.50 -0.17
C VAL A 26 0.17 -5.36 1.33
N HIS A 27 0.31 -4.12 1.82
CA HIS A 27 0.67 -3.87 3.21
C HIS A 27 -0.46 -3.24 4.04
N GLY A 28 -1.54 -2.75 3.42
CA GLY A 28 -2.60 -2.06 4.15
C GLY A 28 -2.18 -0.67 4.66
N LEU A 29 -1.13 -0.08 4.07
CA LEU A 29 -0.63 1.25 4.42
C LEU A 29 -1.38 2.33 3.66
N GLY A 30 -1.85 3.35 4.38
CA GLY A 30 -2.48 4.53 3.79
C GLY A 30 -3.71 4.16 2.98
N ILE A 31 -4.64 3.41 3.57
CA ILE A 31 -5.86 2.91 2.92
C ILE A 31 -6.93 3.99 2.83
N GLY A 32 -7.82 3.93 1.85
CA GLY A 32 -8.94 4.87 1.77
C GLY A 32 -8.54 6.29 1.39
N GLN A 33 -7.43 6.44 0.66
CA GLN A 33 -6.99 7.74 0.13
C GLN A 33 -8.06 8.31 -0.79
N GLU A 34 -8.44 9.56 -0.54
CA GLU A 34 -9.41 10.35 -1.32
C GLU A 34 -10.87 9.88 -1.21
N ALA A 35 -11.72 10.76 -0.66
CA ALA A 35 -13.14 10.51 -0.56
C ALA A 35 -13.87 10.71 -1.90
N THR A 36 -14.68 9.74 -2.30
CA THR A 36 -15.49 9.72 -3.54
C THR A 36 -16.99 9.90 -3.28
N GLY A 37 -17.43 9.86 -2.02
CA GLY A 37 -18.86 9.86 -1.66
C GLY A 37 -19.49 8.46 -1.68
N PHE A 38 -20.62 8.32 -0.98
CA PHE A 38 -21.33 7.06 -0.85
C PHE A 38 -22.12 6.73 -2.11
N ASP A 39 -22.00 5.48 -2.56
CA ASP A 39 -22.67 4.91 -3.72
C ASP A 39 -23.31 3.57 -3.31
N PRO A 40 -24.66 3.47 -3.28
CA PRO A 40 -25.34 2.23 -2.90
C PRO A 40 -24.99 1.02 -3.76
N GLU A 41 -24.81 1.21 -5.08
CA GLU A 41 -24.51 0.10 -5.99
C GLU A 41 -23.10 -0.44 -5.74
N LYS A 42 -22.13 0.46 -5.62
CA LYS A 42 -20.76 0.11 -5.21
C LYS A 42 -20.76 -0.57 -3.83
N SER A 43 -21.54 -0.08 -2.87
CA SER A 43 -21.67 -0.68 -1.54
C SER A 43 -22.10 -2.15 -1.63
N ASP A 44 -23.17 -2.43 -2.39
CA ASP A 44 -23.69 -3.78 -2.60
C ASP A 44 -22.67 -4.70 -3.28
N GLN A 45 -21.93 -4.18 -4.26
CA GLN A 45 -20.87 -4.92 -4.95
C GLN A 45 -19.75 -5.31 -3.98
N LEU A 46 -19.24 -4.38 -3.16
CA LEU A 46 -18.21 -4.66 -2.16
C LEU A 46 -18.68 -5.69 -1.12
N LEU A 47 -19.93 -5.59 -0.66
CA LEU A 47 -20.52 -6.55 0.28
C LEU A 47 -20.67 -7.95 -0.32
N LYS A 48 -21.01 -8.08 -1.61
CA LYS A 48 -21.05 -9.38 -2.32
C LYS A 48 -19.67 -10.04 -2.36
N ILE A 49 -18.62 -9.28 -2.67
CA ILE A 49 -17.24 -9.79 -2.70
C ILE A 49 -16.79 -10.20 -1.28
N SER A 50 -17.05 -9.35 -0.29
CA SER A 50 -16.76 -9.64 1.12
C SER A 50 -17.44 -10.92 1.61
N LEU A 51 -18.74 -11.09 1.30
CA LEU A 51 -19.50 -12.29 1.64
C LEU A 51 -18.94 -13.55 0.95
N ALA A 52 -18.48 -13.45 -0.30
CA ALA A 52 -17.83 -14.57 -0.99
C ALA A 52 -16.53 -14.99 -0.29
N LEU A 53 -15.70 -14.03 0.15
CA LEU A 53 -14.48 -14.31 0.92
C LEU A 53 -14.78 -15.00 2.26
N SER A 54 -15.76 -14.48 3.01
CA SER A 54 -16.16 -15.05 4.31
C SER A 54 -16.71 -16.47 4.16
N ARG A 55 -17.44 -16.77 3.07
CA ARG A 55 -17.93 -18.13 2.78
C ARG A 55 -16.81 -19.08 2.36
N LYS A 56 -15.82 -18.60 1.61
CA LYS A 56 -14.68 -19.42 1.16
C LYS A 56 -13.86 -19.90 2.35
N ASN A 57 -13.49 -18.97 3.22
CA ASN A 57 -12.67 -19.26 4.40
C ASN A 57 -13.24 -18.51 5.60
N ASN A 58 -14.00 -19.22 6.45
CA ASN A 58 -14.55 -18.67 7.69
C ASN A 58 -13.46 -18.56 8.78
N THR A 59 -12.46 -17.73 8.52
CA THR A 59 -11.40 -17.39 9.47
C THR A 59 -11.83 -16.19 10.29
N SER A 60 -11.32 -16.06 11.51
CA SER A 60 -11.56 -14.87 12.35
C SER A 60 -11.16 -13.57 11.62
N TYR A 61 -10.08 -13.58 10.83
CA TYR A 61 -9.67 -12.42 10.05
C TYR A 61 -10.70 -12.01 8.99
N ASN A 62 -11.29 -12.95 8.25
CA ASN A 62 -12.31 -12.64 7.24
C ASN A 62 -13.62 -12.18 7.88
N THR A 63 -14.00 -12.78 9.01
CA THR A 63 -15.18 -12.35 9.78
C THR A 63 -14.99 -10.95 10.35
N PHE A 64 -13.82 -10.65 10.94
CA PHE A 64 -13.41 -9.31 11.34
C PHE A 64 -13.52 -8.31 10.17
N ALA A 65 -12.93 -8.64 9.02
CA ALA A 65 -12.91 -7.78 7.85
C ALA A 65 -14.31 -7.52 7.30
N HIS A 66 -15.18 -8.53 7.33
CA HIS A 66 -16.57 -8.39 6.92
C HIS A 66 -17.32 -7.39 7.81
N HIS A 67 -17.24 -7.54 9.13
CA HIS A 67 -17.87 -6.61 10.06
C HIS A 67 -17.27 -5.20 9.94
N LEU A 68 -15.94 -5.09 9.79
CA LEU A 68 -15.30 -3.80 9.60
C LEU A 68 -15.80 -3.08 8.33
N LEU A 69 -15.90 -3.79 7.20
CA LEU A 69 -16.43 -3.24 5.95
C LEU A 69 -17.89 -2.80 6.10
N ASN A 70 -18.75 -3.63 6.69
CA ASN A 70 -20.15 -3.28 6.94
C ASN A 70 -20.26 -2.03 7.83
N GLY A 71 -19.45 -1.94 8.89
CA GLY A 71 -19.41 -0.78 9.77
C GLY A 71 -19.00 0.51 9.04
N ILE A 72 -17.98 0.43 8.17
CA ILE A 72 -17.53 1.55 7.32
C ILE A 72 -18.64 1.99 6.36
N LEU A 73 -19.22 1.05 5.61
CA LEU A 73 -20.25 1.36 4.62
C LEU A 73 -21.52 1.92 5.27
N ALA A 74 -21.95 1.32 6.39
CA ALA A 74 -23.07 1.84 7.19
C ALA A 74 -22.80 3.24 7.72
N ARG A 75 -21.56 3.55 8.14
CA ARG A 75 -21.18 4.90 8.54
C ARG A 75 -21.26 5.89 7.38
N CYS A 76 -20.75 5.50 6.20
CA CYS A 76 -20.78 6.35 5.01
C CYS A 76 -22.22 6.63 4.57
N GLU A 77 -23.10 5.63 4.61
CA GLU A 77 -24.54 5.78 4.37
C GLU A 77 -25.18 6.71 5.40
N ALA A 78 -24.91 6.49 6.70
CA ALA A 78 -25.45 7.29 7.79
C ALA A 78 -25.13 8.78 7.64
N VAL A 79 -23.90 9.12 7.27
CA VAL A 79 -23.50 10.51 7.05
C VAL A 79 -24.13 11.08 5.77
N SER A 80 -24.16 10.29 4.69
CA SER A 80 -24.65 10.77 3.39
C SER A 80 -26.15 11.03 3.36
N PHE A 81 -26.92 10.24 4.12
CA PHE A 81 -28.39 10.33 4.15
C PHE A 81 -28.97 10.77 5.50
N ASN A 82 -28.13 11.14 6.47
CA ASN A 82 -28.55 11.46 7.84
C ASN A 82 -29.42 10.35 8.47
N SER A 83 -29.01 9.10 8.27
CA SER A 83 -29.79 7.91 8.66
C SER A 83 -29.40 7.40 10.04
N TYR A 84 -30.33 7.51 11.00
CA TYR A 84 -30.16 7.00 12.37
C TYR A 84 -29.99 5.47 12.42
N LEU A 85 -30.79 4.72 11.63
CA LEU A 85 -30.68 3.25 11.56
C LEU A 85 -29.31 2.79 11.04
N ALA A 86 -28.78 3.49 10.03
CA ALA A 86 -27.44 3.18 9.52
C ALA A 86 -26.35 3.52 10.56
N GLN A 87 -26.56 4.54 11.39
CA GLN A 87 -25.66 4.88 12.50
C GLN A 87 -25.64 3.78 13.57
N GLU A 88 -26.80 3.26 13.99
CA GLU A 88 -26.89 2.14 14.93
C GLU A 88 -26.19 0.89 14.38
N ARG A 89 -26.52 0.51 13.14
CA ARG A 89 -25.87 -0.62 12.45
C ARG A 89 -24.36 -0.44 12.38
N SER A 90 -23.88 0.77 12.09
CA SER A 90 -22.44 1.06 12.07
C SER A 90 -21.77 0.76 13.42
N HIS A 91 -22.40 1.16 14.53
CA HIS A 91 -21.89 0.86 15.86
C HIS A 91 -21.87 -0.64 16.20
N ASP A 92 -22.93 -1.36 15.84
CA ASP A 92 -23.03 -2.80 16.07
C ASP A 92 -21.97 -3.58 15.27
N GLU A 93 -21.74 -3.16 14.02
CA GLU A 93 -20.74 -3.76 13.14
C GLU A 93 -19.31 -3.46 13.61
N PHE A 94 -18.99 -2.24 14.05
CA PHE A 94 -17.67 -1.94 14.62
C PHE A 94 -17.41 -2.70 15.92
N LYS A 95 -18.42 -2.83 16.78
CA LYS A 95 -18.31 -3.65 17.98
C LYS A 95 -18.05 -5.12 17.62
N SER A 96 -18.81 -5.65 16.66
CA SER A 96 -18.64 -7.02 16.16
C SER A 96 -17.25 -7.22 15.55
N ALA A 97 -16.70 -6.24 14.82
CA ALA A 97 -15.34 -6.30 14.31
C ALA A 97 -14.34 -6.43 15.47
N ILE A 98 -14.44 -5.59 16.50
CA ILE A 98 -13.54 -5.66 17.66
C ILE A 98 -13.63 -7.02 18.37
N ASP A 99 -14.84 -7.53 18.57
CA ASP A 99 -15.08 -8.84 19.21
C ASP A 99 -14.54 -10.02 18.38
N GLN A 100 -14.35 -9.83 17.07
CA GLN A 100 -13.85 -10.83 16.13
C GLN A 100 -12.37 -10.66 15.76
N LEU A 101 -11.63 -9.79 16.46
CA LEU A 101 -10.19 -9.65 16.23
C LEU A 101 -9.50 -11.02 16.31
N PRO A 102 -8.65 -11.37 15.32
CA PRO A 102 -8.00 -12.67 15.26
C PRO A 102 -7.00 -12.84 16.42
N THR A 103 -6.68 -14.07 16.79
CA THR A 103 -5.73 -14.36 17.89
C THR A 103 -4.31 -14.64 17.42
N GLU A 104 -4.13 -14.98 16.14
CA GLU A 104 -2.82 -15.22 15.55
C GLU A 104 -2.05 -13.88 15.44
N PRO A 105 -0.82 -13.77 15.97
CA PRO A 105 -0.11 -12.49 16.10
C PRO A 105 0.03 -11.66 14.82
N TRP A 106 0.34 -12.26 13.67
CA TRP A 106 0.50 -11.52 12.42
C TRP A 106 -0.83 -10.94 11.94
N GLN A 107 -1.90 -11.73 11.97
CA GLN A 107 -3.24 -11.31 11.62
C GLN A 107 -3.80 -10.29 12.62
N TYR A 108 -3.54 -10.47 13.91
CA TYR A 108 -3.96 -9.56 14.98
C TYR A 108 -3.36 -8.18 14.79
N ALA A 109 -2.06 -8.09 14.57
CA ALA A 109 -1.39 -6.82 14.30
C ALA A 109 -1.97 -6.08 13.07
N ARG A 110 -2.19 -6.80 11.97
CA ARG A 110 -2.81 -6.25 10.75
C ARG A 110 -4.22 -5.76 11.03
N ALA A 111 -5.03 -6.56 11.74
CA ALA A 111 -6.40 -6.21 12.08
C ALA A 111 -6.48 -4.98 12.99
N CYS A 112 -5.61 -4.88 14.00
CA CYS A 112 -5.55 -3.71 14.88
C CYS A 112 -5.19 -2.42 14.14
N ALA A 113 -4.19 -2.46 13.26
CA ALA A 113 -3.83 -1.29 12.43
C ALA A 113 -4.99 -0.89 11.52
N LEU A 114 -5.56 -1.86 10.80
CA LEU A 114 -6.67 -1.68 9.86
C LEU A 114 -7.94 -1.13 10.53
N LEU A 115 -8.31 -1.66 11.69
CA LEU A 115 -9.42 -1.19 12.51
C LEU A 115 -9.21 0.26 12.94
N THR A 116 -8.04 0.57 13.49
CA THR A 116 -7.72 1.91 14.00
C THR A 116 -7.80 2.93 12.89
N GLU A 117 -7.10 2.68 11.79
CA GLU A 117 -7.08 3.59 10.63
C GLU A 117 -8.48 3.79 10.06
N SER A 118 -9.29 2.73 9.99
CA SER A 118 -10.68 2.82 9.54
C SER A 118 -11.54 3.69 10.46
N LEU A 119 -11.47 3.47 11.78
CA LEU A 119 -12.24 4.23 12.77
C LEU A 119 -11.84 5.71 12.79
N VAL A 120 -10.55 6.02 12.68
CA VAL A 120 -10.06 7.40 12.53
C VAL A 120 -10.67 8.02 11.27
N LYS A 121 -10.55 7.33 10.14
CA LYS A 121 -10.97 7.84 8.83
C LYS A 121 -12.48 8.07 8.73
N VAL A 122 -13.31 7.24 9.35
CA VAL A 122 -14.77 7.41 9.35
C VAL A 122 -15.29 8.27 10.52
N GLY A 123 -14.39 8.79 11.36
CA GLY A 123 -14.72 9.65 12.50
C GLY A 123 -15.48 8.91 13.61
N GLN A 124 -15.09 7.67 13.90
CA GLN A 124 -15.74 6.76 14.86
C GLN A 124 -14.77 6.22 15.92
N LEU A 125 -13.58 6.81 16.09
CA LEU A 125 -12.62 6.35 17.09
C LEU A 125 -13.11 6.56 18.53
N GLU A 126 -13.74 7.70 18.85
CA GLU A 126 -14.03 8.10 20.25
C GLU A 126 -14.79 7.05 21.08
N PRO A 127 -15.89 6.43 20.60
CA PRO A 127 -16.61 5.42 21.38
C PRO A 127 -15.77 4.19 21.74
N TYR A 128 -14.71 3.92 20.96
CA TYR A 128 -13.85 2.74 21.10
C TYR A 128 -12.42 3.09 21.53
N ARG A 129 -12.13 4.38 21.81
CA ARG A 129 -10.76 4.89 21.96
C ARG A 129 -9.92 4.09 22.95
N HIS A 130 -10.45 3.80 24.13
CA HIS A 130 -9.74 3.03 25.16
C HIS A 130 -9.46 1.58 24.73
N LEU A 131 -10.43 0.94 24.07
CA LEU A 131 -10.31 -0.45 23.63
C LEU A 131 -9.31 -0.57 22.47
N VAL A 132 -9.39 0.34 21.50
CA VAL A 132 -8.45 0.41 20.37
C VAL A 132 -7.03 0.71 20.86
N HIS A 133 -6.86 1.64 21.80
CA HIS A 133 -5.57 1.93 22.42
C HIS A 133 -4.95 0.66 23.04
N TRP A 134 -5.72 -0.07 23.86
CA TRP A 134 -5.28 -1.33 24.48
C TRP A 134 -4.88 -2.39 23.44
N HIS A 135 -5.70 -2.56 22.39
CA HIS A 135 -5.42 -3.52 21.33
C HIS A 135 -4.16 -3.19 20.53
N LEU A 136 -3.91 -1.90 20.27
CA LEU A 136 -2.70 -1.44 19.57
C LEU A 136 -1.43 -1.65 20.40
N GLU A 137 -1.46 -1.31 21.69
CA GLU A 137 -0.34 -1.56 22.60
C GLU A 137 0.03 -3.04 22.60
N ARG A 138 -0.97 -3.91 22.80
CA ARG A 138 -0.80 -5.36 22.78
C ARG A 138 -0.32 -5.88 21.42
N ALA A 139 -0.75 -5.28 20.31
CA ALA A 139 -0.28 -5.64 18.98
C ALA A 139 1.20 -5.29 18.78
N LEU A 140 1.64 -4.11 19.22
CA LEU A 140 3.04 -3.69 19.20
C LEU A 140 3.92 -4.65 20.03
N GLU A 141 3.45 -5.03 21.23
CA GLU A 141 4.14 -6.02 22.08
C GLU A 141 4.31 -7.37 21.39
N GLN A 142 3.25 -7.88 20.76
CA GLN A 142 3.27 -9.17 20.06
C GLN A 142 4.19 -9.12 18.86
N VAL A 143 4.10 -8.06 18.04
CA VAL A 143 4.97 -7.89 16.87
C VAL A 143 6.42 -7.84 17.29
N ALA A 144 6.77 -7.15 18.37
CA ALA A 144 8.15 -7.09 18.86
C ALA A 144 8.73 -8.45 19.30
N LYS A 145 7.87 -9.44 19.58
CA LYS A 145 8.24 -10.78 20.09
C LYS A 145 8.15 -11.88 19.01
N LEU A 146 7.81 -11.54 17.77
CA LEU A 146 7.75 -12.52 16.68
C LEU A 146 9.11 -13.17 16.41
N ASP A 147 9.10 -14.47 16.13
CA ASP A 147 10.30 -15.23 15.74
C ASP A 147 10.60 -15.05 14.24
N LEU A 148 11.88 -14.88 13.90
CA LEU A 148 12.33 -14.40 12.60
C LEU A 148 13.48 -15.24 12.06
N SER A 149 13.13 -16.27 11.27
CA SER A 149 14.09 -17.18 10.66
C SER A 149 14.69 -16.68 9.34
N SER A 150 14.11 -15.65 8.70
CA SER A 150 14.52 -15.18 7.38
C SER A 150 14.37 -13.67 7.20
N ASP A 151 15.07 -13.12 6.21
CA ASP A 151 14.96 -11.70 5.84
C ASP A 151 13.56 -11.32 5.35
N LYS A 152 12.85 -12.24 4.68
CA LYS A 152 11.46 -12.05 4.28
C LYS A 152 10.56 -11.85 5.51
N LEU A 153 10.73 -12.66 6.55
CA LEU A 153 9.94 -12.51 7.79
C LEU A 153 10.30 -11.23 8.55
N ARG A 154 11.59 -10.87 8.63
CA ARG A 154 12.03 -9.59 9.21
C ARG A 154 11.45 -8.40 8.46
N TYR A 155 11.44 -8.47 7.14
CA TYR A 155 10.81 -7.47 6.28
C TYR A 155 9.31 -7.35 6.56
N GLU A 156 8.57 -8.45 6.59
CA GLU A 156 7.14 -8.43 6.89
C GLU A 156 6.86 -7.88 8.30
N GLN A 157 7.68 -8.21 9.30
CA GLN A 157 7.56 -7.67 10.65
C GLN A 157 7.80 -6.15 10.67
N LEU A 158 8.77 -5.67 9.89
CA LEU A 158 9.03 -4.24 9.76
C LEU A 158 7.84 -3.51 9.11
N GLN A 159 7.17 -4.13 8.14
CA GLN A 159 5.92 -3.61 7.57
C GLN A 159 4.78 -3.57 8.60
N LEU A 160 4.68 -4.58 9.48
CA LEU A 160 3.72 -4.53 10.59
C LEU A 160 4.01 -3.39 11.57
N PHE A 161 5.28 -3.16 11.91
CA PHE A 161 5.67 -2.00 12.72
C PHE A 161 5.26 -0.69 12.05
N ALA A 162 5.53 -0.54 10.75
CA ALA A 162 5.14 0.65 10.00
C ALA A 162 3.62 0.88 10.06
N ASN A 163 2.81 -0.16 9.85
CA ASN A 163 1.35 -0.10 9.96
C ASN A 163 0.87 0.31 11.35
N LEU A 164 1.36 -0.36 12.39
CA LEU A 164 0.94 -0.09 13.76
C LEU A 164 1.35 1.30 14.22
N LEU A 165 2.58 1.73 13.91
CA LEU A 165 3.06 3.07 14.27
C LEU A 165 2.33 4.17 13.49
N LEU A 166 2.00 3.93 12.22
CA LEU A 166 1.14 4.83 11.45
C LEU A 166 -0.26 4.93 12.10
N ALA A 167 -0.86 3.81 12.47
CA ALA A 167 -2.15 3.78 13.16
C ALA A 167 -2.12 4.52 14.51
N VAL A 168 -1.06 4.35 15.29
CA VAL A 168 -0.81 5.10 16.54
C VAL A 168 -0.76 6.60 16.27
N GLY A 169 -0.03 7.03 15.24
CA GLY A 169 0.05 8.42 14.83
C GLY A 169 -1.31 8.98 14.38
N GLN A 170 -2.06 8.23 13.56
CA GLN A 170 -3.36 8.64 13.05
C GLN A 170 -4.40 8.79 14.18
N ALA A 171 -4.34 7.93 15.19
CA ALA A 171 -5.23 7.97 16.37
C ALA A 171 -4.77 8.94 17.48
N GLU A 172 -3.63 9.60 17.28
CA GLU A 172 -2.98 10.50 18.25
C GLU A 172 -2.63 9.84 19.59
N PHE A 173 -2.32 8.53 19.58
CA PHE A 173 -1.89 7.77 20.75
C PHE A 173 -0.39 7.93 21.02
N THR A 174 0.10 9.18 21.07
CA THR A 174 1.54 9.50 21.13
C THR A 174 2.27 8.89 22.34
N ASN A 175 1.55 8.58 23.42
CA ASN A 175 2.10 7.88 24.58
C ASN A 175 2.66 6.49 24.24
N LEU A 176 2.13 5.82 23.21
CA LEU A 176 2.65 4.53 22.76
C LEU A 176 3.99 4.63 22.01
N LEU A 177 4.35 5.81 21.49
CA LEU A 177 5.61 6.04 20.79
C LEU A 177 6.80 6.11 21.75
N VAL A 178 6.57 6.50 23.00
CA VAL A 178 7.57 6.64 24.05
C VAL A 178 7.51 5.51 25.08
N LEU A 179 6.57 4.58 24.93
CA LEU A 179 6.42 3.45 25.82
C LEU A 179 7.66 2.54 25.71
N GLN A 180 8.32 2.34 26.85
CA GLN A 180 9.49 1.48 26.95
C GLN A 180 9.07 0.02 27.12
N GLN A 181 9.75 -0.87 26.41
CA GLN A 181 9.68 -2.31 26.58
C GLN A 181 10.45 -2.74 27.84
N GLU A 182 10.34 -4.02 28.22
CA GLU A 182 11.06 -4.60 29.37
C GLU A 182 12.58 -4.40 29.33
N ASN A 183 13.16 -4.29 28.12
CA ASN A 183 14.58 -4.05 27.91
C ASN A 183 14.98 -2.56 27.87
N GLY A 184 14.02 -1.64 28.04
CA GLY A 184 14.22 -0.19 28.02
C GLY A 184 14.07 0.49 26.64
N ASP A 185 13.95 -0.29 25.55
CA ASP A 185 13.82 0.26 24.20
C ASP A 185 12.37 0.67 23.89
N THR A 186 12.19 1.68 23.04
CA THR A 186 10.87 2.02 22.48
C THR A 186 10.54 1.16 21.26
N TYR A 187 9.25 1.10 20.86
CA TYR A 187 8.86 0.41 19.63
C TYR A 187 9.46 1.04 18.36
N THR A 188 9.70 2.35 18.36
CA THR A 188 10.34 3.04 17.23
C THR A 188 11.83 2.64 17.12
N ALA A 189 12.56 2.59 18.25
CA ALA A 189 13.93 2.09 18.30
C ALA A 189 14.02 0.62 17.87
N LYS A 190 13.07 -0.22 18.31
CA LYS A 190 13.00 -1.62 17.90
C LYS A 190 12.81 -1.80 16.39
N ALA A 191 11.92 -1.00 15.79
CA ALA A 191 11.68 -1.04 14.34
C ALA A 191 12.93 -0.60 13.54
N LEU A 192 13.63 0.44 14.01
CA LEU A 192 14.89 0.88 13.41
C LEU A 192 16.00 -0.17 13.53
N GLN A 193 16.14 -0.81 14.69
CA GLN A 193 17.07 -1.91 14.89
C GLN A 193 16.75 -3.10 14.00
N LEU A 194 15.46 -3.48 13.88
CA LEU A 194 15.05 -4.57 13.00
C LEU A 194 15.47 -4.32 11.55
N ALA A 195 15.33 -3.09 11.06
CA ALA A 195 15.71 -2.72 9.70
C ALA A 195 17.20 -3.00 9.41
N THR A 196 18.10 -2.82 10.39
CA THR A 196 19.53 -3.09 10.21
C THR A 196 19.87 -4.58 10.16
N THR A 197 18.96 -5.47 10.59
CA THR A 197 19.19 -6.92 10.62
C THR A 197 18.82 -7.64 9.32
N ILE A 198 18.06 -7.00 8.42
CA ILE A 198 17.64 -7.59 7.12
C ILE A 198 18.83 -7.56 6.17
N SER A 199 19.43 -8.68 5.77
CA SER A 199 20.65 -8.66 4.92
C SER A 199 20.39 -8.31 3.45
N ASP A 200 19.27 -8.78 2.90
CA ASP A 200 18.89 -8.57 1.51
C ASP A 200 18.59 -7.10 1.22
N ILE A 201 19.32 -6.48 0.29
CA ILE A 201 19.20 -5.04 0.00
C ILE A 201 17.83 -4.63 -0.55
N PHE A 202 17.15 -5.53 -1.26
CA PHE A 202 15.83 -5.27 -1.80
C PHE A 202 14.77 -5.25 -0.69
N TYR A 203 14.87 -6.13 0.30
CA TYR A 203 14.01 -6.08 1.48
C TYR A 203 14.38 -4.94 2.42
N ARG A 204 15.68 -4.76 2.70
CA ARG A 204 16.19 -3.69 3.58
C ARG A 204 15.79 -2.32 3.07
N GLY A 205 16.11 -1.99 1.82
CA GLY A 205 15.82 -0.66 1.26
C GLY A 205 14.32 -0.32 1.27
N ARG A 206 13.45 -1.25 0.85
CA ARG A 206 11.99 -1.02 0.85
C ARG A 206 11.43 -0.90 2.27
N GLY A 207 11.85 -1.79 3.17
CA GLY A 207 11.40 -1.79 4.56
C GLY A 207 11.85 -0.54 5.32
N SER A 208 13.13 -0.19 5.20
CA SER A 208 13.70 1.02 5.81
C SER A 208 13.04 2.29 5.29
N ALA A 209 12.85 2.43 3.98
CA ALA A 209 12.22 3.62 3.41
C ALA A 209 10.79 3.86 3.93
N ILE A 210 10.00 2.79 4.06
CA ILE A 210 8.64 2.89 4.61
C ILE A 210 8.68 3.30 6.07
N ILE A 211 9.45 2.60 6.92
CA ILE A 211 9.48 2.92 8.35
C ILE A 211 10.04 4.33 8.58
N PHE A 212 11.02 4.77 7.81
CA PHE A 212 11.54 6.14 7.89
C PHE A 212 10.47 7.17 7.54
N SER A 213 9.69 6.94 6.48
CA SER A 213 8.59 7.81 6.09
C SER A 213 7.52 7.89 7.19
N VAL A 214 7.13 6.74 7.77
CA VAL A 214 6.17 6.69 8.89
C VAL A 214 6.72 7.45 10.10
N LEU A 215 7.96 7.19 10.50
CA LEU A 215 8.59 7.85 11.65
C LEU A 215 8.69 9.36 11.44
N ALA A 216 8.98 9.82 10.22
CA ALA A 216 8.97 11.25 9.89
C ALA A 216 7.59 11.88 10.15
N ILE A 217 6.54 11.25 9.63
CA ILE A 217 5.16 11.75 9.68
C ILE A 217 4.60 11.81 11.11
N ILE A 218 4.94 10.83 11.95
CA ILE A 218 4.51 10.80 13.35
C ILE A 218 5.38 11.66 14.28
N GLY A 219 6.33 12.43 13.72
CA GLY A 219 7.17 13.35 14.50
C GLY A 219 8.40 12.71 15.16
N CYS A 220 8.82 11.53 14.70
CA CYS A 220 10.01 10.81 15.16
C CYS A 220 11.19 10.91 14.18
N ARG A 221 11.21 11.93 13.31
CA ARG A 221 12.28 12.19 12.32
C ARG A 221 13.69 12.09 12.91
N ASP A 222 13.90 12.69 14.07
CA ASP A 222 15.23 12.80 14.67
C ASP A 222 15.84 11.43 15.01
N GLN A 223 15.00 10.43 15.30
CA GLN A 223 15.47 9.07 15.53
C GLN A 223 16.03 8.41 14.26
N VAL A 224 15.70 8.92 13.07
CA VAL A 224 16.17 8.38 11.79
C VAL A 224 17.50 9.02 11.35
N CYS A 225 17.61 10.35 11.47
CA CYS A 225 18.68 11.12 10.82
C CYS A 225 19.66 11.82 11.78
N THR A 226 19.27 12.10 13.02
CA THR A 226 20.04 12.93 13.97
C THR A 226 20.25 12.29 15.34
N GLY A 227 19.79 11.05 15.52
CA GLY A 227 19.97 10.27 16.74
C GLY A 227 21.41 9.77 16.90
N GLU A 228 21.63 8.95 17.93
CA GLU A 228 22.94 8.31 18.19
C GLU A 228 23.44 7.49 16.99
N GLN A 229 22.52 6.92 16.23
CA GLN A 229 22.77 6.23 14.98
C GLN A 229 22.02 6.91 13.84
N ASN A 230 22.75 7.27 12.80
CA ASN A 230 22.18 7.82 11.59
C ASN A 230 21.75 6.68 10.66
N HIS A 231 20.49 6.25 10.79
CA HIS A 231 19.97 5.08 10.08
C HIS A 231 19.82 5.33 8.58
N LEU A 232 19.48 6.57 8.16
CA LEU A 232 19.42 6.93 6.74
C LEU A 232 20.81 6.88 6.09
N GLN A 233 21.82 7.48 6.73
CA GLN A 233 23.20 7.41 6.24
C GLN A 233 23.68 5.97 6.14
N THR A 234 23.44 5.16 7.19
CA THR A 234 23.82 3.75 7.24
C THR A 234 23.18 2.97 6.09
N LEU A 235 21.89 3.19 5.82
CA LEU A 235 21.21 2.56 4.70
C LEU A 235 21.86 2.93 3.36
N LEU A 236 22.13 4.21 3.13
CA LEU A 236 22.76 4.68 1.89
C LEU A 236 24.18 4.15 1.74
N ASP A 237 24.94 4.00 2.83
CA ASP A 237 26.27 3.39 2.81
C ASP A 237 26.23 1.93 2.32
N ILE A 238 25.27 1.16 2.82
CA ILE A 238 25.05 -0.22 2.39
C ILE A 238 24.59 -0.25 0.94
N PHE A 239 23.61 0.59 0.58
CA PHE A 239 23.03 0.63 -0.76
C PHE A 239 24.10 0.98 -1.83
N ASP A 240 24.94 1.97 -1.54
CA ASP A 240 26.08 2.39 -2.37
C ASP A 240 27.09 1.26 -2.58
N SER A 241 27.43 0.52 -1.52
CA SER A 241 28.32 -0.64 -1.58
C SER A 241 27.75 -1.77 -2.43
N GLU A 242 26.48 -2.15 -2.19
CA GLU A 242 25.80 -3.23 -2.91
C GLU A 242 25.62 -2.94 -4.41
N MET A 243 25.27 -1.69 -4.76
CA MET A 243 25.18 -1.28 -6.16
C MET A 243 26.53 -1.36 -6.88
N SER A 244 27.64 -1.07 -6.17
CA SER A 244 28.98 -1.06 -6.75
C SER A 244 29.54 -2.47 -6.98
N ASN A 245 29.08 -3.47 -6.21
CA ASN A 245 29.55 -4.86 -6.28
C ASN A 245 28.72 -5.75 -7.24
N SER A 246 27.75 -5.16 -7.96
CA SER A 246 26.67 -5.78 -8.77
C SER A 246 26.89 -7.23 -9.28
N LEU A 247 26.47 -8.22 -8.50
CA LEU A 247 26.03 -9.50 -9.04
C LEU A 247 24.58 -9.33 -9.52
N ARG A 248 24.34 -9.52 -10.81
CA ARG A 248 22.97 -9.51 -11.36
C ARG A 248 22.13 -10.57 -10.65
N ARG A 249 21.09 -10.14 -9.94
CA ARG A 249 20.08 -11.05 -9.39
C ARG A 249 19.31 -11.73 -10.51
N SER A 250 19.06 -13.02 -10.35
CA SER A 250 18.11 -13.75 -11.18
C SER A 250 16.70 -13.19 -11.00
N SER A 251 15.88 -13.22 -12.04
CA SER A 251 14.50 -12.77 -11.95
C SER A 251 13.70 -13.63 -10.96
N ASP A 252 12.78 -13.00 -10.22
CA ASP A 252 11.76 -13.67 -9.40
C ASP A 252 10.40 -13.82 -10.13
N GLY A 253 10.38 -13.59 -11.44
CA GLY A 253 9.19 -13.60 -12.28
C GLY A 253 8.58 -12.22 -12.53
N VAL A 254 8.81 -11.25 -11.63
CA VAL A 254 8.33 -9.85 -11.75
C VAL A 254 9.48 -8.88 -11.85
N HIS A 255 10.42 -8.97 -10.91
CA HIS A 255 11.60 -8.14 -10.83
C HIS A 255 12.76 -8.81 -11.57
N GLU A 256 13.57 -8.00 -12.25
CA GLU A 256 14.76 -8.45 -12.96
C GLU A 256 15.82 -7.35 -13.02
N GLY A 257 17.10 -7.75 -13.00
CA GLY A 257 18.21 -6.83 -13.22
C GLY A 257 18.19 -5.58 -12.34
N SER A 258 18.19 -4.41 -12.97
CA SER A 258 18.21 -3.10 -12.31
C SER A 258 16.98 -2.79 -11.46
N ASP A 259 15.86 -3.52 -11.65
CA ASP A 259 14.62 -3.32 -10.91
C ASP A 259 14.82 -3.56 -9.39
N TYR A 260 15.68 -4.52 -9.03
CA TYR A 260 16.06 -4.78 -7.64
C TYR A 260 16.74 -3.61 -6.93
N TYR A 261 17.21 -2.60 -7.67
CA TYR A 261 17.82 -1.39 -7.12
C TYR A 261 16.91 -0.17 -7.31
N LEU A 262 16.25 -0.02 -8.47
CA LEU A 262 15.40 1.14 -8.70
C LEU A 262 14.21 1.20 -7.75
N PHE A 263 13.56 0.06 -7.49
CA PHE A 263 12.39 0.05 -6.63
C PHE A 263 12.72 0.50 -5.19
N PRO A 264 13.69 -0.13 -4.47
CA PRO A 264 14.10 0.40 -3.18
C PRO A 264 14.61 1.84 -3.23
N LEU A 265 15.40 2.21 -4.25
CA LEU A 265 15.94 3.56 -4.36
C LEU A 265 14.84 4.62 -4.51
N SER A 266 13.80 4.35 -5.31
CA SER A 266 12.67 5.27 -5.47
C SER A 266 11.94 5.49 -4.14
N LEU A 267 11.78 4.44 -3.32
CA LEU A 267 11.22 4.57 -1.97
C LEU A 267 12.15 5.35 -1.03
N ILE A 268 13.47 5.12 -1.11
CA ILE A 268 14.46 5.86 -0.30
C ILE A 268 14.44 7.35 -0.65
N LEU A 269 14.41 7.69 -1.94
CA LEU A 269 14.29 9.08 -2.41
C LEU A 269 13.00 9.73 -1.91
N ASN A 270 11.89 8.99 -1.95
CA ASN A 270 10.64 9.44 -1.35
C ASN A 270 10.78 9.67 0.17
N ALA A 271 11.42 8.75 0.89
CA ALA A 271 11.67 8.89 2.32
C ALA A 271 12.54 10.12 2.63
N ILE A 272 13.57 10.40 1.81
CA ILE A 272 14.40 11.61 1.94
C ILE A 272 13.55 12.88 1.80
N ALA A 273 12.60 12.90 0.85
CA ALA A 273 11.66 14.00 0.68
C ALA A 273 10.75 14.18 1.91
N VAL A 274 10.17 13.09 2.41
CA VAL A 274 9.27 13.10 3.58
C VAL A 274 9.99 13.45 4.88
N LEU A 275 11.25 13.01 5.02
CA LEU A 275 12.12 13.35 6.14
C LEU A 275 12.62 14.80 6.08
N ASP A 276 12.48 15.50 4.95
CA ASP A 276 13.10 16.81 4.73
C ASP A 276 14.61 16.80 5.06
N CYS A 277 15.33 15.90 4.38
CA CYS A 277 16.79 15.74 4.54
C CYS A 277 17.52 15.81 3.17
N PRO A 278 17.43 16.94 2.44
CA PRO A 278 17.93 17.04 1.07
C PRO A 278 19.44 16.80 0.92
N ASP A 279 20.24 17.00 1.98
CA ASP A 279 21.68 16.74 1.97
C ASP A 279 22.05 15.30 1.61
N TYR A 280 21.15 14.34 1.84
CA TYR A 280 21.38 12.95 1.46
C TYR A 280 21.23 12.67 -0.03
N LEU A 281 20.64 13.58 -0.82
CA LEU A 281 20.49 13.39 -2.27
C LEU A 281 21.84 13.33 -2.99
N THR A 282 22.86 13.98 -2.43
CA THR A 282 24.24 14.00 -2.97
C THR A 282 25.24 13.24 -2.09
N TYR A 283 24.77 12.51 -1.07
CA TYR A 283 25.66 11.74 -0.19
C TYR A 283 26.27 10.55 -0.95
N LYS A 284 27.60 10.56 -1.12
CA LYS A 284 28.43 9.63 -1.93
C LYS A 284 28.20 9.66 -3.44
N ARG A 285 26.97 9.83 -3.90
CA ARG A 285 26.61 9.97 -5.32
C ARG A 285 25.37 10.84 -5.46
N ASP A 286 25.10 11.25 -6.69
CA ASP A 286 23.80 11.83 -7.04
C ASP A 286 22.76 10.71 -7.16
N TRP A 287 21.92 10.58 -6.14
CA TRP A 287 20.92 9.51 -6.07
C TRP A 287 19.76 9.73 -7.03
N VAL A 288 19.48 10.97 -7.42
CA VAL A 288 18.41 11.27 -8.37
C VAL A 288 18.86 10.89 -9.77
N GLU A 289 20.04 11.32 -10.18
CA GLU A 289 20.66 10.92 -11.46
C GLU A 289 20.82 9.39 -11.54
N GLN A 290 21.20 8.76 -10.43
CA GLN A 290 21.30 7.30 -10.37
C GLN A 290 19.94 6.61 -10.61
N ALA A 291 18.85 7.11 -10.02
CA ALA A 291 17.51 6.56 -10.23
C ALA A 291 17.03 6.75 -11.68
N VAL A 292 17.27 7.93 -12.25
CA VAL A 292 16.96 8.25 -13.66
C VAL A 292 17.71 7.30 -14.60
N SER A 293 19.01 7.14 -14.38
CA SER A 293 19.84 6.20 -15.15
C SER A 293 19.31 4.77 -15.06
N LEU A 294 18.98 4.29 -13.85
CA LEU A 294 18.43 2.94 -13.67
C LEU A 294 17.09 2.76 -14.40
N TYR A 295 16.17 3.73 -14.31
CA TYR A 295 14.86 3.68 -14.97
C TYR A 295 14.99 3.50 -16.49
N HIS A 296 15.92 4.21 -17.12
CA HIS A 296 16.15 4.09 -18.57
C HIS A 296 16.80 2.77 -18.99
N THR A 297 17.39 2.00 -18.07
CA THR A 297 17.94 0.66 -18.35
C THR A 297 16.92 -0.47 -18.21
N LEU A 298 15.74 -0.18 -17.67
CA LEU A 298 14.69 -1.19 -17.45
C LEU A 298 14.07 -1.67 -18.77
N SER A 299 13.61 -2.91 -18.77
CA SER A 299 12.71 -3.41 -19.82
C SER A 299 11.38 -2.63 -19.78
N PRO A 300 10.64 -2.52 -20.89
CA PRO A 300 9.35 -1.82 -20.90
C PRO A 300 8.36 -2.39 -19.87
N ALA A 301 8.41 -3.71 -19.66
CA ALA A 301 7.68 -4.41 -18.62
C ALA A 301 8.02 -3.90 -17.20
N SER A 302 9.30 -3.78 -16.85
CA SER A 302 9.71 -3.26 -15.54
C SER A 302 9.44 -1.75 -15.42
N GLN A 303 9.57 -0.98 -16.50
CA GLN A 303 9.20 0.44 -16.50
C GLN A 303 7.72 0.63 -16.10
N ALA A 304 6.81 -0.19 -16.65
CA ALA A 304 5.38 -0.10 -16.34
C ALA A 304 5.04 -0.36 -14.87
N SER A 305 5.78 -1.22 -14.16
CA SER A 305 5.58 -1.44 -12.72
C SER A 305 6.30 -0.43 -11.83
N GLN A 306 7.39 0.19 -12.31
CA GLN A 306 8.19 1.12 -11.50
C GLN A 306 7.84 2.60 -11.71
N ILE A 307 7.15 2.94 -12.79
CA ILE A 307 6.88 4.33 -13.19
C ILE A 307 6.22 5.16 -12.08
N THR A 308 5.24 4.60 -11.36
CA THR A 308 4.56 5.35 -10.29
C THR A 308 5.51 5.67 -9.13
N PHE A 309 6.35 4.72 -8.69
CA PHE A 309 7.32 4.98 -7.62
C PHE A 309 8.33 6.04 -8.04
N PHE A 310 8.85 5.94 -9.26
CA PHE A 310 9.82 6.87 -9.81
C PHE A 310 9.27 8.30 -9.90
N ILE A 311 8.08 8.48 -10.49
CA ILE A 311 7.46 9.80 -10.65
C ILE A 311 7.18 10.46 -9.30
N TYR A 312 6.61 9.73 -8.34
CA TYR A 312 6.30 10.29 -7.02
C TYR A 312 7.56 10.64 -6.23
N ALA A 313 8.63 9.87 -6.35
CA ALA A 313 9.92 10.21 -5.75
C ALA A 313 10.44 11.55 -6.30
N LEU A 314 10.43 11.73 -7.62
CA LEU A 314 10.87 12.98 -8.25
C LEU A 314 9.95 14.17 -7.93
N ASP A 315 8.63 13.96 -7.89
CA ASP A 315 7.65 15.00 -7.57
C ASP A 315 7.81 15.48 -6.12
N ASN A 316 7.90 14.56 -5.17
CA ASN A 316 8.06 14.91 -3.74
C ASN A 316 9.41 15.58 -3.45
N LEU A 317 10.44 15.29 -4.25
CA LEU A 317 11.72 16.00 -4.20
C LEU A 317 11.69 17.38 -4.88
N GLY A 318 10.62 17.71 -5.61
CA GLY A 318 10.51 18.97 -6.36
C GLY A 318 11.38 19.04 -7.62
N VAL A 319 11.79 17.88 -8.16
CA VAL A 319 12.70 17.78 -9.32
C VAL A 319 12.06 17.09 -10.53
N LEU A 320 10.77 16.72 -10.46
CA LEU A 320 10.06 16.04 -11.55
C LEU A 320 10.21 16.77 -12.89
N ASP A 321 9.94 18.07 -12.93
CA ASP A 321 9.98 18.87 -14.17
C ASP A 321 11.39 18.93 -14.81
N VAL A 322 12.45 18.68 -14.04
CA VAL A 322 13.84 18.65 -14.53
C VAL A 322 14.09 17.37 -15.34
N TYR A 323 13.64 16.23 -14.83
CA TYR A 323 13.91 14.92 -15.40
C TYR A 323 12.80 14.39 -16.32
N VAL A 324 11.57 14.82 -16.09
CA VAL A 324 10.37 14.42 -16.83
C VAL A 324 9.52 15.66 -17.14
N PRO A 325 9.98 16.54 -18.06
CA PRO A 325 9.34 17.83 -18.33
C PRO A 325 7.94 17.73 -18.92
N ASP A 326 7.60 16.60 -19.56
CA ASP A 326 6.24 16.28 -19.99
C ASP A 326 5.83 14.89 -19.46
N ILE A 327 5.17 14.90 -18.30
CA ILE A 327 4.76 13.69 -17.59
C ILE A 327 3.71 12.87 -18.35
N VAL A 328 2.86 13.53 -19.14
CA VAL A 328 1.80 12.85 -19.90
C VAL A 328 2.42 12.13 -21.10
N ILE A 329 3.34 12.78 -21.82
CA ILE A 329 4.10 12.14 -22.90
C ILE A 329 4.95 10.99 -22.34
N PHE A 330 5.63 11.19 -21.23
CA PHE A 330 6.44 10.16 -20.58
C PHE A 330 5.60 8.93 -20.17
N PHE A 331 4.44 9.16 -19.55
CA PHE A 331 3.49 8.11 -19.21
C PHE A 331 3.01 7.36 -20.47
N HIS A 332 2.64 8.09 -21.53
CA HIS A 332 2.18 7.50 -22.77
C HIS A 332 3.24 6.60 -23.41
N GLN A 333 4.50 7.06 -23.47
CA GLN A 333 5.62 6.28 -24.00
C GLN A 333 5.86 4.99 -23.20
N CYS A 334 5.78 5.06 -21.86
CA CYS A 334 5.88 3.89 -21.00
C CYS A 334 4.75 2.88 -21.28
N MET A 335 3.51 3.37 -21.38
CA MET A 335 2.34 2.55 -21.69
C MET A 335 2.46 1.88 -23.07
N GLU A 336 2.81 2.63 -24.11
CA GLU A 336 2.99 2.09 -25.47
C GLU A 336 4.12 1.07 -25.53
N GLY A 337 5.27 1.37 -24.91
CA GLY A 337 6.39 0.45 -24.83
C GLY A 337 5.99 -0.87 -24.15
N TYR A 338 5.19 -0.81 -23.08
CA TYR A 338 4.67 -2.01 -22.45
C TYR A 338 3.76 -2.82 -23.40
N ILE A 339 2.76 -2.17 -24.01
CA ILE A 339 1.81 -2.81 -24.95
C ILE A 339 2.54 -3.50 -26.11
N GLN A 340 3.57 -2.85 -26.67
CA GLN A 340 4.35 -3.41 -27.78
C GLN A 340 5.23 -4.60 -27.37
N SER A 341 5.62 -4.65 -26.09
CA SER A 341 6.55 -5.66 -25.56
C SER A 341 5.87 -6.89 -24.95
N THR A 342 4.57 -6.80 -24.64
CA THR A 342 3.86 -7.85 -23.91
C THR A 342 2.96 -8.68 -24.83
N ASP A 343 2.89 -9.99 -24.56
CA ASP A 343 1.89 -10.89 -25.14
C ASP A 343 0.56 -10.85 -24.38
N GLY A 344 0.52 -10.21 -23.21
CA GLY A 344 -0.65 -10.10 -22.34
C GLY A 344 -0.95 -11.33 -21.47
N PHE A 345 -0.14 -12.40 -21.56
CA PHE A 345 -0.40 -13.68 -20.87
C PHE A 345 0.57 -13.96 -19.72
N ARG A 346 1.52 -13.05 -19.44
CA ARG A 346 2.40 -13.18 -18.28
C ARG A 346 1.59 -13.04 -16.98
N VAL A 347 1.96 -13.84 -15.97
CA VAL A 347 1.33 -13.87 -14.63
C VAL A 347 1.31 -12.51 -13.94
N ASP A 348 2.18 -11.58 -14.32
CA ASP A 348 2.35 -10.26 -13.73
C ASP A 348 1.78 -9.11 -14.59
N ALA A 349 1.10 -9.42 -15.68
CA ALA A 349 0.47 -8.43 -16.56
C ALA A 349 -0.61 -7.63 -15.82
N TYR A 350 -1.43 -8.28 -14.98
CA TYR A 350 -2.41 -7.61 -14.13
C TYR A 350 -1.76 -6.53 -13.24
N LEU A 351 -0.58 -6.82 -12.67
CA LEU A 351 0.14 -5.92 -11.79
C LEU A 351 0.58 -4.67 -12.54
N ARG A 352 1.27 -4.84 -13.68
CA ARG A 352 1.75 -3.72 -14.52
C ARG A 352 0.60 -2.83 -15.00
N CYS A 353 -0.47 -3.44 -15.50
CA CYS A 353 -1.65 -2.72 -15.93
C CYS A 353 -2.29 -1.92 -14.78
N THR A 354 -2.30 -2.45 -13.55
CA THR A 354 -2.80 -1.72 -12.38
C THR A 354 -2.00 -0.45 -12.13
N TYR A 355 -0.66 -0.49 -12.18
CA TYR A 355 0.17 0.70 -12.01
C TYR A 355 -0.11 1.76 -13.09
N LEU A 356 -0.25 1.34 -14.34
CA LEU A 356 -0.59 2.25 -15.45
C LEU A 356 -1.97 2.88 -15.27
N ILE A 357 -2.99 2.09 -14.88
CA ILE A 357 -4.34 2.59 -14.59
C ILE A 357 -4.31 3.62 -13.46
N HIS A 358 -3.67 3.29 -12.34
CA HIS A 358 -3.61 4.17 -11.19
C HIS A 358 -2.88 5.48 -11.52
N LEU A 359 -1.75 5.39 -12.23
CA LEU A 359 -1.00 6.57 -12.63
C LEU A 359 -1.79 7.45 -13.61
N ALA A 360 -2.50 6.86 -14.58
CA ALA A 360 -3.37 7.63 -15.47
C ALA A 360 -4.44 8.42 -14.70
N CYS A 361 -5.09 7.78 -13.72
CA CYS A 361 -6.05 8.45 -12.84
C CYS A 361 -5.40 9.52 -11.96
N GLN A 362 -4.19 9.29 -11.47
CA GLN A 362 -3.41 10.27 -10.68
C GLN A 362 -3.08 11.52 -11.49
N LEU A 363 -2.66 11.33 -12.74
CA LEU A 363 -2.31 12.42 -13.65
C LEU A 363 -3.54 13.13 -14.23
N GLY A 364 -4.76 12.63 -13.98
CA GLY A 364 -5.98 13.16 -14.58
C GLY A 364 -6.06 12.91 -16.08
N CYS A 365 -5.38 11.87 -16.57
CA CYS A 365 -5.29 11.51 -17.99
C CYS A 365 -5.83 10.10 -18.24
N SER A 366 -6.88 9.69 -17.53
CA SER A 366 -7.52 8.37 -17.71
C SER A 366 -8.11 8.19 -19.12
N ASP A 367 -8.41 9.29 -19.81
CA ASP A 367 -8.92 9.33 -21.18
C ASP A 367 -7.91 8.86 -22.23
N ILE A 368 -6.60 8.99 -21.96
CA ILE A 368 -5.53 8.48 -22.85
C ILE A 368 -5.15 7.03 -22.57
N LEU A 369 -5.77 6.38 -21.58
CA LEU A 369 -5.49 4.97 -21.29
C LEU A 369 -5.90 4.10 -22.48
N HIS A 370 -4.94 3.43 -23.11
CA HIS A 370 -5.20 2.59 -24.27
C HIS A 370 -6.13 1.41 -23.91
N SER A 371 -7.13 1.14 -24.73
CA SER A 371 -8.13 0.09 -24.47
C SER A 371 -7.52 -1.29 -24.24
N SER A 372 -6.42 -1.60 -24.95
CA SER A 372 -5.65 -2.84 -24.75
C SER A 372 -5.16 -3.06 -23.32
N ILE A 373 -4.89 -2.00 -22.53
CA ILE A 373 -4.50 -2.16 -21.13
C ILE A 373 -5.60 -2.85 -20.33
N LEU A 374 -6.87 -2.44 -20.52
CA LEU A 374 -8.00 -3.07 -19.84
C LEU A 374 -8.24 -4.50 -20.33
N SER A 375 -8.02 -4.76 -21.61
CA SER A 375 -8.11 -6.12 -22.17
C SER A 375 -7.02 -7.04 -21.62
N ILE A 376 -5.76 -6.60 -21.62
CA ILE A 376 -4.63 -7.35 -21.03
C ILE A 376 -4.90 -7.60 -19.54
N PHE A 377 -5.32 -6.57 -18.82
CA PHE A 377 -5.64 -6.67 -17.40
C PHE A 377 -6.73 -7.72 -17.13
N SER A 378 -7.86 -7.63 -17.84
CA SER A 378 -9.02 -8.51 -17.61
C SER A 378 -8.70 -9.96 -18.01
N ASN A 379 -7.99 -10.15 -19.11
CA ASN A 379 -7.59 -11.49 -19.57
C ASN A 379 -6.62 -12.14 -18.58
N SER A 380 -5.59 -11.40 -18.15
CA SER A 380 -4.61 -11.89 -17.16
C SER A 380 -5.29 -12.23 -15.82
N ALA A 381 -6.21 -11.38 -15.34
CA ALA A 381 -6.93 -11.65 -14.11
C ALA A 381 -7.84 -12.90 -14.23
N ALA A 382 -8.59 -13.02 -15.33
CA ALA A 382 -9.44 -14.17 -15.59
C ALA A 382 -8.66 -15.49 -15.68
N GLU A 383 -7.49 -15.47 -16.30
CA GLU A 383 -6.61 -16.65 -16.46
C GLU A 383 -6.07 -17.15 -15.12
N ILE A 384 -5.74 -16.23 -14.20
CA ILE A 384 -5.17 -16.61 -12.90
C ILE A 384 -6.26 -17.11 -11.94
N PHE A 385 -7.48 -16.56 -12.01
CA PHE A 385 -8.56 -16.91 -11.10
C PHE A 385 -8.94 -18.40 -11.16
N GLY A 386 -8.54 -19.13 -10.10
CA GLY A 386 -8.84 -20.56 -9.96
C GLY A 386 -7.97 -21.47 -10.84
N SER A 387 -6.82 -20.99 -11.30
CA SER A 387 -5.84 -21.79 -12.03
C SER A 387 -4.85 -22.48 -11.09
N GLU A 388 -4.69 -23.80 -11.23
CA GLU A 388 -3.69 -24.58 -10.51
C GLU A 388 -2.25 -24.26 -10.94
N HIS A 389 -2.07 -23.65 -12.11
CA HIS A 389 -0.75 -23.37 -12.66
C HIS A 389 0.04 -22.35 -11.85
N TYR A 390 -0.64 -21.45 -11.13
CA TYR A 390 -0.03 -20.31 -10.45
C TYR A 390 0.04 -20.46 -8.93
N LEU A 391 -0.28 -21.63 -8.38
CA LEU A 391 -0.38 -21.86 -6.93
C LEU A 391 0.92 -21.59 -6.16
N GLU A 392 2.06 -21.85 -6.80
CA GLU A 392 3.39 -21.62 -6.23
C GLU A 392 3.95 -20.22 -6.56
N SER A 393 3.25 -19.45 -7.40
CA SER A 393 3.70 -18.12 -7.79
C SER A 393 3.46 -17.13 -6.65
N THR A 394 4.53 -16.50 -6.18
CA THR A 394 4.42 -15.37 -5.23
C THR A 394 3.55 -14.24 -5.78
N TYR A 395 3.56 -14.08 -7.11
CA TYR A 395 2.84 -13.02 -7.80
C TYR A 395 1.52 -13.47 -8.44
N GLY A 396 1.30 -14.77 -8.59
CA GLY A 396 0.11 -15.35 -9.21
C GLY A 396 -0.97 -15.79 -8.22
N SER A 397 -0.89 -15.37 -6.96
CA SER A 397 -1.94 -15.71 -5.98
C SER A 397 -3.27 -15.06 -6.35
N SER A 398 -4.35 -15.85 -6.35
CA SER A 398 -5.68 -15.36 -6.74
C SER A 398 -6.16 -14.24 -5.82
N TYR A 399 -5.83 -14.29 -4.52
CA TYR A 399 -6.12 -13.21 -3.57
C TYR A 399 -5.43 -11.90 -3.95
N MET A 400 -4.17 -11.95 -4.39
CA MET A 400 -3.45 -10.76 -4.78
C MET A 400 -3.98 -10.19 -6.11
N VAL A 401 -4.25 -11.05 -7.09
CA VAL A 401 -4.88 -10.60 -8.35
C VAL A 401 -6.24 -9.95 -8.08
N ALA A 402 -7.05 -10.55 -7.21
CA ALA A 402 -8.34 -9.98 -6.79
C ALA A 402 -8.17 -8.61 -6.12
N ALA A 403 -7.15 -8.43 -5.27
CA ALA A 403 -6.87 -7.16 -4.62
C ALA A 403 -6.53 -6.06 -5.64
N TYR A 404 -5.66 -6.37 -6.60
CA TYR A 404 -5.25 -5.42 -7.66
C TYR A 404 -6.41 -5.13 -8.63
N ALA A 405 -7.21 -6.14 -9.00
CA ALA A 405 -8.41 -5.96 -9.82
C ALA A 405 -9.45 -5.07 -9.14
N LEU A 406 -9.70 -5.32 -7.86
CA LEU A 406 -10.57 -4.48 -7.06
C LEU A 406 -10.09 -3.03 -7.05
N SER A 407 -8.80 -2.81 -6.77
CA SER A 407 -8.23 -1.46 -6.71
C SER A 407 -8.28 -0.75 -8.06
N ALA A 408 -7.89 -1.42 -9.15
CA ALA A 408 -7.85 -0.86 -10.50
C ALA A 408 -9.25 -0.49 -11.00
N PHE A 409 -10.22 -1.42 -10.91
CA PHE A 409 -11.57 -1.18 -11.40
C PHE A 409 -12.33 -0.17 -10.55
N ASP A 410 -12.13 -0.17 -9.22
CA ASP A 410 -12.67 0.87 -8.37
C ASP A 410 -12.13 2.26 -8.76
N ARG A 411 -10.83 2.35 -9.07
CA ARG A 411 -10.17 3.62 -9.41
C ARG A 411 -10.71 4.25 -10.69
N ILE A 412 -11.23 3.47 -11.63
CA ILE A 412 -11.82 3.95 -12.89
C ILE A 412 -13.35 3.91 -12.89
N GLY A 413 -13.99 3.62 -11.75
CA GLY A 413 -15.46 3.56 -11.64
C GLY A 413 -16.10 2.43 -12.46
N LYS A 414 -15.39 1.31 -12.64
CA LYS A 414 -15.86 0.14 -13.40
C LYS A 414 -15.89 -1.13 -12.55
N LEU A 415 -16.34 -0.99 -11.30
CA LEU A 415 -16.37 -2.11 -10.35
C LEU A 415 -17.30 -3.26 -10.81
N ASP A 416 -18.29 -2.93 -11.64
CA ASP A 416 -19.17 -3.87 -12.33
C ASP A 416 -18.40 -4.89 -13.20
N MET A 417 -17.23 -4.53 -13.74
CA MET A 417 -16.39 -5.45 -14.51
C MET A 417 -15.98 -6.70 -13.70
N LEU A 418 -15.85 -6.61 -12.38
CA LEU A 418 -15.57 -7.78 -11.53
C LEU A 418 -16.71 -8.81 -11.52
N PHE A 419 -17.91 -8.40 -11.92
CA PHE A 419 -19.11 -9.25 -11.97
C PHE A 419 -19.43 -9.71 -13.40
N SER A 420 -18.64 -9.29 -14.38
CA SER A 420 -18.77 -9.71 -15.78
C SER A 420 -18.64 -11.24 -15.92
N PRO A 421 -19.19 -11.84 -16.99
CA PRO A 421 -19.04 -13.27 -17.28
C PRO A 421 -17.59 -13.76 -17.35
N GLU A 422 -16.67 -12.87 -17.71
CA GLU A 422 -15.24 -13.16 -17.85
C GLU A 422 -14.56 -13.30 -16.48
N LEU A 423 -14.79 -12.36 -15.55
CA LEU A 423 -14.11 -12.35 -14.25
C LEU A 423 -14.88 -13.10 -13.16
N ARG A 424 -16.20 -12.90 -13.09
CA ARG A 424 -17.12 -13.50 -12.10
C ARG A 424 -16.50 -13.60 -10.71
N LEU A 425 -15.89 -12.52 -10.21
CA LEU A 425 -15.01 -12.56 -9.03
C LEU A 425 -15.67 -13.24 -7.81
N PRO A 426 -16.93 -12.96 -7.44
CA PRO A 426 -17.58 -13.67 -6.33
C PRO A 426 -17.62 -15.20 -6.50
N ASP A 427 -17.85 -15.70 -7.73
CA ASP A 427 -17.84 -17.13 -8.04
C ASP A 427 -16.40 -17.67 -8.13
N ALA A 428 -15.46 -16.86 -8.62
CA ALA A 428 -14.05 -17.19 -8.70
C ALA A 428 -13.43 -17.40 -7.31
N ILE A 429 -13.80 -16.58 -6.32
CA ILE A 429 -13.34 -16.70 -4.93
C ILE A 429 -13.63 -18.09 -4.36
N ALA A 430 -14.78 -18.69 -4.67
CA ALA A 430 -15.10 -20.05 -4.24
C ALA A 430 -14.08 -21.09 -4.76
N ARG A 431 -13.46 -20.82 -5.92
CA ARG A 431 -12.50 -21.66 -6.63
C ARG A 431 -11.04 -21.30 -6.37
N PHE A 432 -10.73 -20.31 -5.52
CA PHE A 432 -9.34 -20.03 -5.17
C PHE A 432 -8.71 -21.29 -4.56
N GLN A 433 -7.60 -21.73 -5.14
CA GLN A 433 -6.89 -22.97 -4.79
C GLN A 433 -5.53 -22.68 -4.13
N ASP A 434 -5.25 -21.42 -3.78
CA ASP A 434 -3.96 -20.97 -3.23
C ASP A 434 -3.46 -21.86 -2.08
N ASN A 435 -2.14 -22.14 -2.06
CA ASN A 435 -1.48 -22.85 -0.97
C ASN A 435 -1.83 -22.18 0.40
N PRO A 436 -2.17 -22.92 1.47
CA PRO A 436 -2.45 -22.34 2.80
C PRO A 436 -1.40 -21.36 3.33
N GLU A 437 -0.11 -21.61 3.10
CA GLU A 437 0.98 -20.71 3.51
C GLU A 437 0.97 -19.41 2.67
N SER A 438 0.73 -19.54 1.36
CA SER A 438 0.54 -18.40 0.46
C SER A 438 -0.75 -17.63 0.81
N THR A 439 -1.82 -18.34 1.17
CA THR A 439 -3.12 -17.80 1.56
C THR A 439 -3.02 -16.96 2.83
N ALA A 440 -2.26 -17.41 3.83
CA ALA A 440 -2.07 -16.65 5.07
C ALA A 440 -1.41 -15.27 4.82
N ILE A 441 -0.54 -15.17 3.82
CA ILE A 441 0.16 -13.94 3.45
C ILE A 441 -0.67 -13.10 2.46
N ASN A 442 -1.35 -13.75 1.50
CA ASN A 442 -2.02 -13.07 0.39
C ASN A 442 -3.50 -12.78 0.64
N SER A 443 -4.22 -13.57 1.45
CA SER A 443 -5.64 -13.33 1.77
C SER A 443 -5.90 -11.96 2.38
N PRO A 444 -5.05 -11.43 3.29
CA PRO A 444 -5.21 -10.06 3.80
C PRO A 444 -5.20 -8.99 2.71
N LYS A 445 -4.56 -9.23 1.56
CA LYS A 445 -4.43 -8.24 0.48
C LYS A 445 -5.78 -7.89 -0.14
N THR A 446 -6.64 -8.89 -0.38
CA THR A 446 -7.99 -8.65 -0.90
C THR A 446 -8.84 -7.90 0.12
N VAL A 447 -8.67 -8.20 1.41
CA VAL A 447 -9.31 -7.47 2.51
C VAL A 447 -8.87 -6.00 2.51
N PHE A 448 -7.58 -5.71 2.39
CA PHE A 448 -7.10 -4.33 2.34
C PHE A 448 -7.69 -3.55 1.17
N ALA A 449 -7.78 -4.16 -0.02
CA ALA A 449 -8.41 -3.53 -1.17
C ALA A 449 -9.92 -3.28 -0.97
N LEU A 450 -10.65 -4.19 -0.31
CA LEU A 450 -12.07 -4.01 0.05
C LEU A 450 -12.26 -2.85 1.02
N ILE A 451 -11.44 -2.81 2.07
CA ILE A 451 -11.52 -1.75 3.07
C ILE A 451 -11.08 -0.41 2.48
N GLU A 452 -10.06 -0.37 1.61
CA GLU A 452 -9.70 0.83 0.83
C GLU A 452 -10.91 1.36 0.06
N ALA A 453 -11.58 0.49 -0.71
CA ALA A 453 -12.66 0.90 -1.59
C ALA A 453 -13.87 1.41 -0.79
N GLY A 454 -14.16 0.76 0.35
CA GLY A 454 -15.20 1.18 1.30
C GLY A 454 -14.86 2.49 2.00
N LEU A 455 -13.62 2.68 2.46
CA LEU A 455 -13.18 3.94 3.08
C LEU A 455 -13.20 5.11 2.10
N ARG A 456 -13.01 4.88 0.80
CA ARG A 456 -13.17 5.95 -0.19
C ARG A 456 -14.61 6.43 -0.31
N MET A 457 -15.61 5.64 0.07
CA MET A 457 -17.02 6.03 0.02
C MET A 457 -17.44 7.02 1.12
N ARG A 458 -16.49 7.48 1.95
CA ARG A 458 -16.71 8.62 2.85
C ARG A 458 -17.16 9.86 2.06
N PRO A 459 -17.87 10.82 2.69
CA PRO A 459 -18.34 12.01 2.00
C PRO A 459 -17.22 12.82 1.35
N ILE A 460 -17.49 13.38 0.17
CA ILE A 460 -16.55 14.24 -0.56
C ILE A 460 -16.15 15.41 0.35
N GLY A 461 -14.84 15.73 0.38
CA GLY A 461 -14.30 16.79 1.22
C GLY A 461 -13.82 16.32 2.60
N PHE A 462 -14.02 15.04 2.97
CA PHE A 462 -13.22 14.44 4.04
C PHE A 462 -11.75 14.43 3.60
N CYS A 463 -10.99 15.36 4.16
CA CYS A 463 -9.57 15.58 3.87
C CYS A 463 -8.69 14.52 4.54
N ASP A 464 -7.38 14.64 4.32
CA ASP A 464 -6.33 13.97 5.10
C ASP A 464 -6.65 13.99 6.60
N THR A 465 -6.26 12.91 7.30
CA THR A 465 -6.32 12.90 8.77
C THR A 465 -5.44 14.02 9.34
N PRO A 466 -5.69 14.49 10.58
CA PRO A 466 -4.89 15.57 11.19
C PRO A 466 -3.38 15.32 11.18
N LEU A 467 -2.97 14.04 11.17
CA LEU A 467 -1.58 13.63 11.01
C LEU A 467 -0.98 14.13 9.69
N PHE A 468 -1.62 13.81 8.55
CA PHE A 468 -1.10 14.15 7.23
C PHE A 468 -1.27 15.63 6.87
N GLN A 469 -2.23 16.33 7.48
CA GLN A 469 -2.37 17.79 7.30
C GLN A 469 -1.14 18.58 7.80
N LYS A 470 -0.38 18.01 8.75
CA LYS A 470 0.83 18.63 9.33
C LYS A 470 2.11 18.30 8.54
N VAL A 471 2.03 17.39 7.58
CA VAL A 471 3.20 16.96 6.80
C VAL A 471 3.56 18.02 5.77
N HIS A 472 4.83 18.40 5.73
CA HIS A 472 5.38 19.32 4.74
C HIS A 472 6.25 18.53 3.75
N ILE A 473 5.71 18.27 2.56
CA ILE A 473 6.46 17.77 1.41
C ILE A 473 6.53 18.91 0.40
N ASN A 474 7.68 19.12 -0.24
CA ASN A 474 7.90 20.21 -1.19
C ASN A 474 6.73 20.33 -2.19
N LYS A 475 6.12 21.52 -2.26
CA LYS A 475 4.92 21.83 -3.06
C LYS A 475 5.24 22.66 -4.30
#